data_AF-A0A958PFD0-F1
#
_entry.id   AF-A0A958PFD0-F1
#
_cell.length_a   1.000
_cell.length_b   1.000
_cell.length_c   1.000
_cell.angle_alpha   90.00
_cell.angle_beta   90.00
_cell.angle_gamma   90.00
#
_symmetry.space_group_name_H-M   'P 1'
#
loop_
_entity.id
_entity.type
_entity.pdbx_description
1 polymer ?
#
loop_
_entity_poly.entity_id
_entity_poly.type
_entity_poly.pdbx_seq_one_letter_code
_entity_poly.pdbx_strand_id
1 'polypeptide(L)'
;DGFRQEANDELIKLAEKLKGIALKKKKSVYFRALPPKDRKIIHQYLAEDGRVKSQSVGDGLYKKIKIFPKKGNDERSQATS
;
A
#
# COMPACT_ATOMS: atom_id res chain seq x y z
N ASP A 1 14.36 12.36 18.72
CA ASP A 1 13.57 11.20 18.24
C ASP A 1 12.26 11.57 17.53
N GLY A 2 11.81 12.85 17.54
CA GLY A 2 10.51 13.25 16.96
C GLY A 2 10.36 13.07 15.43
N PHE A 3 11.40 13.42 14.65
CA PHE A 3 11.32 13.42 13.18
C PHE A 3 10.96 12.07 12.54
N ARG A 4 11.29 10.95 13.20
CA ARG A 4 11.03 9.60 12.67
C ARG A 4 9.59 9.15 12.91
N GLN A 5 8.96 9.62 13.98
CA GLN A 5 7.58 9.29 14.30
C GLN A 5 6.64 10.08 13.40
N GLU A 6 6.90 11.38 13.24
CA GLU A 6 6.11 12.27 12.38
C GLU A 6 6.07 11.79 10.92
N ALA A 7 7.22 11.41 10.36
CA ALA A 7 7.29 10.88 8.99
C ALA A 7 6.44 9.61 8.81
N ASN A 8 6.34 8.79 9.86
CA ASN A 8 5.59 7.54 9.83
C ASN A 8 4.08 7.77 9.90
N ASP A 9 3.64 8.71 10.75
CA ASP A 9 2.25 9.14 10.84
C ASP A 9 1.76 9.76 9.52
N GLU A 10 2.59 10.56 8.86
CA GLU A 10 2.26 11.12 7.55
C GLU A 10 2.08 10.03 6.48
N LEU A 11 2.92 8.99 6.50
CA LEU A 11 2.79 7.85 5.60
C LEU A 11 1.49 7.10 5.80
N ILE A 12 1.08 6.86 7.06
CA ILE A 12 -0.18 6.20 7.39
C ILE A 12 -1.37 7.06 6.91
N LYS A 13 -1.37 8.37 7.18
CA LYS A 13 -2.42 9.29 6.71
C LYS A 13 -2.54 9.26 5.18
N LEU A 14 -1.42 9.25 4.47
CA LEU A 14 -1.42 9.17 3.01
C LEU A 14 -1.94 7.80 2.51
N ALA A 15 -1.55 6.71 3.18
CA ALA A 15 -2.04 5.37 2.85
C ALA A 15 -3.56 5.27 3.05
N GLU A 16 -4.08 5.83 4.13
CA GLU A 16 -5.51 5.90 4.42
C GLU A 16 -6.28 6.68 3.35
N LYS A 17 -5.77 7.86 2.96
CA LYS A 17 -6.36 8.66 1.88
C LYS A 17 -6.39 7.90 0.56
N LEU A 18 -5.29 7.25 0.20
CA LEU A 18 -5.20 6.47 -1.04
C LEU A 18 -6.09 5.24 -1.02
N LYS A 19 -6.18 4.54 0.12
CA LYS A 19 -7.14 3.46 0.36
C LYS A 19 -8.57 3.95 0.10
N GLY A 20 -8.97 5.07 0.68
CA GLY A 20 -10.30 5.65 0.49
C GLY A 20 -10.58 5.96 -0.98
N ILE A 21 -9.61 6.51 -1.70
CA ILE A 21 -9.73 6.78 -3.15
C ILE A 21 -9.85 5.48 -3.94
N ALA A 22 -9.06 4.46 -3.63
CA ALA A 22 -9.06 3.17 -4.32
C ALA A 22 -10.41 2.46 -4.15
N LEU A 23 -10.98 2.48 -2.94
CA LEU A 23 -12.30 1.94 -2.64
C LEU A 23 -13.40 2.74 -3.32
N LYS A 24 -13.38 4.08 -3.20
CA LYS A 24 -14.39 4.98 -3.79
C LYS A 24 -14.42 4.89 -5.32
N LYS A 25 -13.26 4.92 -5.97
CA LYS A 25 -13.16 4.85 -7.44
C LYS A 25 -13.19 3.42 -7.98
N LYS A 26 -13.11 2.40 -7.11
CA LYS A 26 -12.92 1.00 -7.45
C LYS A 26 -11.75 0.78 -8.45
N LYS A 27 -10.70 1.59 -8.33
CA LYS A 27 -9.55 1.61 -9.23
C LYS A 27 -8.25 1.54 -8.43
N SER A 28 -7.20 0.98 -9.04
CA SER A 28 -5.88 0.97 -8.42
C SER A 28 -5.28 2.36 -8.36
N VAL A 29 -4.65 2.69 -7.25
CA VAL A 29 -3.86 3.91 -7.03
C VAL A 29 -2.42 3.52 -6.73
N TYR A 30 -1.50 4.46 -6.94
CA TYR A 30 -0.08 4.24 -6.70
C TYR A 30 0.41 5.16 -5.58
N PHE A 31 1.13 4.57 -4.64
CA PHE A 31 1.95 5.27 -3.69
C PHE A 31 3.31 5.58 -4.31
N ARG A 32 3.92 6.69 -3.90
CA ARG A 32 5.30 7.04 -4.31
C ARG A 32 6.28 5.92 -3.94
N ALA A 33 7.45 5.94 -4.57
CA ALA A 33 8.49 5.00 -4.21
C ALA A 33 8.96 5.23 -2.77
N LEU A 34 9.04 4.17 -1.98
CA LEU A 34 9.40 4.23 -0.56
C LEU A 34 10.62 3.35 -0.25
N PRO A 35 11.44 3.76 0.74
CA PRO A 35 12.44 2.90 1.33
C PRO A 35 11.84 1.59 1.85
N PRO A 36 12.62 0.50 1.94
CA PRO A 36 12.14 -0.80 2.41
C PRO A 36 11.45 -0.75 3.78
N LYS A 37 11.94 0.10 4.70
CA LYS A 37 11.39 0.26 6.05
C LYS A 37 9.96 0.81 6.02
N ASP A 38 9.78 1.96 5.38
CA ASP A 38 8.48 2.65 5.26
C ASP A 38 7.48 1.81 4.46
N ARG A 39 7.97 1.14 3.41
CA ARG A 39 7.16 0.24 2.60
C ARG A 39 6.56 -0.89 3.43
N LYS A 40 7.32 -1.48 4.36
CA LYS A 40 6.83 -2.53 5.26
C LYS A 40 5.66 -2.03 6.11
N ILE A 41 5.74 -0.81 6.61
CA ILE A 41 4.74 -0.18 7.48
C ILE A 41 3.42 0.00 6.71
N ILE A 42 3.49 0.50 5.47
CA ILE A 42 2.29 0.65 4.62
C ILE A 42 1.66 -0.69 4.27
N HIS A 43 2.46 -1.69 3.88
CA HIS A 43 1.92 -3.03 3.58
C HIS A 43 1.22 -3.63 4.79
N GLN A 44 1.80 -3.50 5.98
CA GLN A 44 1.21 -4.01 7.22
C GLN A 44 -0.10 -3.29 7.56
N TYR A 45 -0.11 -1.95 7.53
CA TYR A 45 -1.31 -1.15 7.77
C TYR A 45 -2.45 -1.48 6.78
N LEU A 46 -2.14 -1.62 5.49
CA LEU A 46 -3.16 -1.93 4.48
C LEU A 46 -3.65 -3.39 4.56
N ALA A 47 -2.81 -4.31 5.03
CA ALA A 47 -3.19 -5.71 5.23
C ALA A 47 -4.22 -5.87 6.36
N GLU A 48 -4.17 -5.02 7.40
CA GLU A 48 -5.14 -5.03 8.50
C GLU A 48 -6.55 -4.59 8.08
N ASP A 49 -6.67 -3.68 7.11
CA ASP A 49 -7.98 -3.17 6.67
C ASP A 49 -8.82 -4.23 5.93
N GLY A 50 -8.19 -5.20 5.28
CA GLY A 50 -8.84 -6.33 4.59
C GLY A 50 -9.67 -5.96 3.35
N ARG A 51 -10.07 -4.70 3.15
CA ARG A 51 -10.88 -4.23 2.00
C ARG A 51 -10.02 -3.87 0.79
N VAL A 52 -8.71 -3.70 0.98
CA VAL A 52 -7.74 -3.38 -0.07
C VAL A 52 -6.59 -4.38 -0.05
N LYS A 53 -5.93 -4.55 -1.20
CA LYS A 53 -4.66 -5.24 -1.36
C LYS A 53 -3.60 -4.24 -1.79
N SER A 54 -2.35 -4.53 -1.48
CA SER A 54 -1.19 -3.73 -1.89
C SER A 54 -0.13 -4.63 -2.53
N GLN A 55 0.57 -4.11 -3.54
CA GLN A 55 1.63 -4.82 -4.25
C GLN A 55 2.75 -3.86 -4.64
N SER A 56 4.01 -4.29 -4.51
CA SER A 56 5.14 -3.48 -4.97
C SER A 56 5.33 -3.66 -6.48
N VAL A 57 5.43 -2.55 -7.22
CA VAL A 57 5.56 -2.53 -8.69
C VAL A 57 6.82 -1.75 -9.08
N GLY A 58 7.60 -2.33 -10.01
CA GLY A 58 8.84 -1.77 -10.54
C GLY A 58 10.11 -2.48 -10.05
N ASP A 59 11.24 -2.07 -10.63
CA ASP A 59 12.57 -2.65 -10.42
C ASP A 59 13.47 -1.74 -9.58
N GLY A 60 14.44 -2.34 -8.89
CA GLY A 60 15.42 -1.62 -8.06
C GLY A 60 14.99 -1.32 -6.61
N LEU A 61 15.76 -0.43 -5.95
CA LEU A 61 15.67 -0.14 -4.51
C LEU A 61 14.36 0.58 -4.11
N TYR A 62 13.78 1.34 -5.05
CA TYR A 62 12.67 2.26 -4.82
C TYR A 62 11.42 1.85 -5.59
N LYS A 63 10.80 0.74 -5.16
CA LYS A 63 9.55 0.24 -5.75
C LYS A 63 8.36 1.10 -5.35
N LYS A 64 7.44 1.33 -6.29
CA LYS A 64 6.14 1.98 -6.02
C LYS A 64 5.19 0.96 -5.38
N ILE A 65 4.22 1.42 -4.60
CA ILE A 65 3.19 0.54 -4.02
C ILE A 65 1.88 0.75 -4.77
N LYS A 66 1.38 -0.27 -5.45
CA LYS A 66 0.05 -0.29 -6.06
C LYS A 66 -0.96 -0.73 -5.01
N ILE A 67 -1.96 0.10 -4.72
CA ILE A 67 -3.06 -0.18 -3.79
C ILE A 67 -4.33 -0.36 -4.61
N PHE A 68 -5.08 -1.42 -4.38
CA PHE A 68 -6.29 -1.72 -5.14
C PHE A 68 -7.35 -2.38 -4.26
N PRO A 69 -8.65 -2.17 -4.54
CA PRO A 69 -9.72 -2.79 -3.77
C PRO A 69 -9.67 -4.32 -3.89
N LYS A 70 -9.86 -5.02 -2.76
CA LYS A 70 -10.04 -6.47 -2.74
C LYS A 70 -11.44 -6.77 -3.26
N LYS A 71 -11.57 -7.18 -4.52
CA LYS A 71 -12.82 -7.79 -5.00
C LYS A 71 -13.01 -9.11 -4.25
N GLY A 72 -14.21 -9.36 -3.74
CA GLY A 72 -14.54 -10.49 -2.86
C GLY A 72 -14.43 -11.89 -3.48
N ASN A 73 -13.63 -12.09 -4.54
CA ASN A 73 -13.49 -13.38 -5.21
C ASN A 73 -12.07 -13.68 -5.74
N ASP A 74 -11.05 -12.94 -5.31
CA ASP A 74 -9.67 -13.07 -5.83
C ASP A 74 -8.79 -13.89 -4.86
N GLU A 75 -9.12 -15.18 -4.77
CA GLU A 75 -8.42 -16.21 -3.97
C GLU A 75 -7.56 -17.17 -4.81
N ARG A 76 -7.36 -16.89 -6.11
CA ARG A 76 -6.40 -17.61 -6.95
C ARG A 76 -5.76 -16.61 -7.89
N SER A 77 -4.50 -16.26 -7.68
CA SER A 77 -3.52 -15.86 -8.72
C SER A 77 -2.29 -15.14 -8.13
N GLN A 78 -1.66 -15.64 -7.07
CA GLN A 78 -0.25 -15.33 -6.79
C GLN A 78 0.47 -16.56 -6.21
N ALA A 79 0.41 -17.66 -6.94
CA ALA A 79 1.51 -18.61 -7.02
C ALA A 79 2.13 -18.41 -8.42
N THR A 80 3.44 -18.58 -8.54
CA THR A 80 4.32 -18.39 -9.71
C THR A 80 5.03 -17.02 -9.80
N SER A 81 6.17 -16.94 -9.14
CA SER A 81 7.48 -16.76 -9.80
C SER A 81 8.55 -17.26 -8.85
#